data_AF-A0A699Y662-F1
#
_entry.id   AF-A0A699Y662-F1
#
_cell.length_a   1.000
_cell.length_b   1.000
_cell.length_c   1.000
_cell.angle_alpha   90.00
_cell.angle_beta   90.00
_cell.angle_gamma   90.00
#
_symmetry.space_group_name_H-M   'P 1'
#
loop_
_entity.id
_entity.type
_entity.pdbx_description
1 polymer ?
#
loop_
_entity_poly.entity_id
_entity_poly.type
_entity_poly.pdbx_seq_one_letter_code
_entity_poly.pdbx_strand_id
1 'polypeptide(L)'
;MAQDASKNGALLFELRSLATGQRTHAGVLAFSTPDGVIALPAKVRQCLFGHSGAAQGAVEVRYRRLDKGSFVRFQPLTRGFHEAVGGEVIELQPSRAVSLIDTDMEAEVVASEETEALVREWEEQQRRSAEALAAAKAAREAELQAMAAAVAAAAEEQLFDFVDAKGPAGLA
;
A
#
# COMPACT_ATOMS: atom_id res chain seq x y z
N MET A 1 -32.49 -37.46 17.95
CA MET A 1 -32.91 -36.05 17.94
C MET A 1 -32.39 -35.43 16.66
N ALA A 2 -33.26 -35.23 15.67
CA ALA A 2 -32.86 -34.62 14.40
C ALA A 2 -32.56 -33.15 14.67
N GLN A 3 -31.28 -32.78 14.59
CA GLN A 3 -30.84 -31.41 14.73
C GLN A 3 -31.38 -30.66 13.51
N ASP A 4 -32.38 -29.81 13.71
CA ASP A 4 -32.95 -28.86 12.73
C ASP A 4 -31.92 -27.78 12.31
N ALA A 5 -30.62 -28.12 12.29
CA ALA A 5 -29.51 -27.24 12.00
C ALA A 5 -29.59 -26.65 10.58
N SER A 6 -30.17 -27.39 9.63
CA SER A 6 -30.38 -26.93 8.25
C SER A 6 -31.35 -25.74 8.14
N LYS A 7 -32.21 -25.50 9.15
CA LYS A 7 -33.12 -24.34 9.17
C LYS A 7 -32.45 -23.05 9.64
N ASN A 8 -31.29 -23.12 10.29
CA ASN A 8 -30.64 -21.97 10.94
C ASN A 8 -29.52 -21.32 10.12
N GLY A 9 -29.33 -21.76 8.87
CA GLY A 9 -28.20 -21.34 8.03
C GLY A 9 -26.87 -21.94 8.53
N ALA A 10 -25.79 -21.57 7.86
CA ALA A 10 -24.46 -22.05 8.23
C ALA A 10 -24.04 -21.54 9.62
N LEU A 11 -23.39 -22.43 10.37
CA LEU A 11 -22.84 -22.12 11.68
C LEU A 11 -21.50 -21.37 11.51
N LEU A 12 -21.57 -20.05 11.69
CA LEU A 12 -20.43 -19.14 11.58
C LEU A 12 -20.05 -18.64 12.98
N PHE A 13 -18.74 -18.48 13.19
CA PHE A 13 -18.16 -18.08 14.45
C PHE A 13 -17.15 -16.96 14.25
N GLU A 14 -17.16 -16.00 15.16
CA GLU A 14 -16.04 -15.09 15.38
C GLU A 14 -15.01 -15.82 16.25
N LEU A 15 -13.78 -15.89 15.76
CA LEU A 15 -12.62 -16.40 16.47
C LEU A 15 -11.77 -15.20 16.90
N ARG A 16 -11.47 -15.10 18.19
CA ARG A 16 -10.59 -14.06 18.74
C ARG A 16 -9.40 -14.67 19.44
N SER A 17 -8.20 -14.29 19.01
CA SER A 17 -6.96 -14.65 19.69
C SER A 17 -6.88 -13.92 21.02
N LEU A 18 -6.71 -14.66 22.13
CA LEU A 18 -6.52 -14.04 23.43
C LEU A 18 -5.12 -13.43 23.58
N ALA A 19 -4.14 -13.89 22.80
CA ALA A 19 -2.77 -13.40 22.85
C ALA A 19 -2.58 -12.10 22.07
N THR A 20 -3.15 -12.02 20.87
CA THR A 20 -2.93 -10.90 19.93
C THR A 20 -4.14 -9.97 19.82
N GLY A 21 -5.31 -10.38 20.32
CA GLY A 21 -6.56 -9.65 20.14
C GLY A 21 -7.14 -9.72 18.71
N GLN A 22 -6.41 -10.31 17.77
CA GLN A 22 -6.82 -10.46 16.37
C GLN A 22 -8.10 -11.27 16.24
N ARG A 23 -8.88 -10.97 15.21
CA ARG A 23 -10.17 -11.59 14.96
C ARG A 23 -10.29 -12.08 13.53
N THR A 24 -10.96 -13.21 13.35
CA THR A 24 -11.37 -13.72 12.04
C THR A 24 -12.70 -14.44 12.16
N HIS A 25 -13.40 -14.65 11.05
CA HIS A 25 -14.65 -15.38 11.02
C HIS A 25 -14.47 -16.69 10.26
N ALA A 26 -15.04 -17.78 10.80
CA ALA A 26 -14.95 -19.10 10.19
C ALA A 26 -16.24 -19.89 10.37
N GLY A 27 -16.53 -20.75 9.40
CA GLY A 27 -17.57 -21.77 9.52
C GLY A 27 -17.05 -23.02 10.21
N VAL A 28 -17.95 -23.79 10.82
CA VAL A 28 -17.64 -25.14 11.32
C VAL A 28 -17.92 -26.18 10.24
N LEU A 29 -16.97 -27.10 10.04
CA LEU A 29 -17.14 -28.23 9.13
C LEU A 29 -17.73 -29.45 9.85
N ALA A 30 -17.14 -29.83 10.99
CA ALA A 30 -17.56 -30.98 11.78
C ALA A 30 -17.15 -30.82 13.25
N PHE A 31 -17.83 -31.54 14.13
CA PHE A 31 -17.52 -31.64 15.56
C PHE A 31 -16.80 -32.96 15.85
N SER A 32 -15.55 -33.07 15.40
CA SER A 32 -14.75 -34.30 15.48
C SER A 32 -13.49 -34.17 16.34
N THR A 33 -13.25 -32.99 16.91
CA THR A 33 -12.09 -32.74 17.78
C THR A 33 -12.43 -33.04 19.23
N PRO A 34 -11.42 -33.36 20.08
CA PRO A 34 -11.63 -33.50 21.51
C PRO A 34 -12.19 -32.22 22.15
N ASP A 35 -12.82 -32.38 23.30
CA ASP A 35 -13.36 -31.26 24.08
C ASP A 35 -12.27 -30.22 24.39
N GLY A 36 -12.62 -28.95 24.21
CA GLY A 36 -11.70 -27.82 24.41
C GLY A 36 -10.67 -27.62 23.29
N VAL A 37 -10.72 -28.42 22.22
CA VAL A 37 -9.79 -28.31 21.08
C VAL A 37 -10.55 -27.94 19.81
N ILE A 38 -10.03 -26.96 19.07
CA ILE A 38 -10.49 -26.63 17.72
C ILE A 38 -9.35 -26.85 16.73
N ALA A 39 -9.65 -27.50 15.61
CA ALA A 39 -8.73 -27.61 14.48
C ALA A 39 -8.99 -26.46 13.50
N LEU A 40 -7.93 -25.74 13.13
CA LEU A 40 -8.02 -24.59 12.23
C LEU A 40 -7.16 -24.83 10.98
N PRO A 41 -7.68 -24.54 9.77
CA PRO A 41 -6.87 -24.52 8.56
C PRO A 41 -5.68 -23.56 8.68
N ALA A 42 -4.58 -23.85 7.98
CA ALA A 42 -3.36 -23.05 8.03
C ALA A 42 -3.62 -21.55 7.79
N LYS A 43 -4.46 -21.22 6.81
CA LYS A 43 -4.80 -19.82 6.50
C LYS A 43 -5.56 -19.13 7.62
N VAL A 44 -6.51 -19.81 8.27
CA VAL A 44 -7.27 -19.25 9.41
C VAL A 44 -6.33 -19.00 10.60
N ARG A 45 -5.39 -19.90 10.87
CA ARG A 45 -4.35 -19.68 11.89
C ARG A 45 -3.48 -18.47 11.57
N GLN A 46 -3.10 -18.32 10.31
CA GLN A 46 -2.29 -17.20 9.85
C GLN A 46 -3.01 -15.86 10.03
N CYS A 47 -4.32 -15.80 9.77
CA CYS A 47 -5.13 -14.61 10.05
C CYS A 47 -5.23 -14.31 11.55
N LEU A 48 -5.27 -15.34 12.41
CA LEU A 48 -5.51 -15.20 13.84
C LEU A 48 -4.23 -14.92 14.65
N PHE A 49 -3.10 -15.51 14.26
CA PHE A 49 -1.84 -15.48 14.99
C PHE A 49 -0.69 -14.84 14.20
N GLY A 50 -0.93 -14.42 12.97
CA GLY A 50 0.09 -13.86 12.08
C GLY A 50 1.02 -14.92 11.49
N HIS A 51 2.03 -14.45 10.76
CA HIS A 51 3.03 -15.29 10.09
C HIS A 51 4.12 -15.81 11.04
N SER A 52 4.25 -15.24 12.25
CA SER A 52 5.35 -15.56 13.17
C SER A 52 5.16 -16.84 13.99
N GLY A 53 4.17 -17.68 13.64
CA GLY A 53 4.15 -19.06 14.11
C GLY A 53 3.88 -19.28 15.59
N ALA A 54 3.08 -18.44 16.26
CA ALA A 54 2.41 -18.87 17.49
C ALA A 54 1.41 -19.97 17.09
N ALA A 55 1.92 -21.20 16.96
CA ALA A 55 1.26 -22.32 16.31
C ALA A 55 -0.01 -22.79 17.06
N GLN A 56 -0.17 -22.32 18.30
CA GLN A 56 -1.17 -22.72 19.28
C GLN A 56 -1.40 -21.54 20.23
N GLY A 57 -2.65 -21.34 20.63
CA GLY A 57 -3.04 -20.31 21.57
C GLY A 57 -4.51 -20.47 21.96
N ALA A 58 -4.88 -19.93 23.11
CA ALA A 58 -6.27 -19.90 23.52
C ALA A 58 -7.06 -18.94 22.61
N VAL A 59 -8.21 -19.42 22.12
CA VAL A 59 -9.09 -18.68 21.22
C VAL A 59 -10.47 -18.60 21.88
N GLU A 60 -11.02 -17.40 21.94
CA GLU A 60 -12.42 -17.19 22.25
C GLU A 60 -13.25 -17.46 20.99
N VAL A 61 -14.22 -18.36 21.09
CA VAL A 61 -15.11 -18.75 19.99
C VAL A 61 -16.51 -18.24 20.29
N ARG A 62 -17.06 -17.39 19.42
CA ARG A 62 -18.39 -16.80 19.59
C ARG A 62 -19.25 -17.04 18.37
N TYR A 63 -20.42 -17.64 18.55
CA TYR A 63 -21.40 -17.76 17.48
C TYR A 63 -21.83 -16.39 16.97
N ARG A 64 -21.86 -16.23 15.64
CA ARG A 64 -22.31 -15.02 14.96
C ARG A 64 -23.23 -15.37 13.81
N ARG A 65 -24.36 -14.65 13.72
CA ARG A 65 -25.13 -14.55 12.48
C ARG A 65 -24.52 -13.39 11.69
N LEU A 66 -24.10 -13.69 10.47
CA LEU A 66 -23.53 -12.69 9.55
C LEU A 66 -24.56 -12.38 8.46
N ASP A 67 -24.61 -11.12 8.05
CA ASP A 67 -25.43 -10.68 6.92
C ASP A 67 -24.94 -11.34 5.62
N LYS A 68 -25.80 -11.43 4.61
CA LYS A 68 -25.39 -11.86 3.28
C LYS A 68 -24.49 -10.79 2.65
N GLY A 69 -23.36 -11.23 2.09
CA GLY A 69 -22.44 -10.35 1.40
C GLY A 69 -23.05 -9.85 0.09
N SER A 70 -22.87 -8.58 -0.21
CA SER A 70 -23.28 -7.98 -1.50
C SER A 70 -22.08 -7.51 -2.32
N PHE A 71 -21.00 -7.10 -1.67
CA PHE A 71 -19.80 -6.60 -2.32
C PHE A 71 -18.54 -6.99 -1.53
N VAL A 72 -17.46 -7.32 -2.25
CA VAL A 72 -16.11 -7.47 -1.74
C VAL A 72 -15.12 -6.73 -2.62
N ARG A 73 -14.15 -6.06 -1.99
CA ARG A 73 -12.96 -5.57 -2.68
C ARG A 73 -11.74 -6.33 -2.18
N PHE A 74 -10.99 -6.89 -3.12
CA PHE A 74 -9.87 -7.80 -2.87
C PHE A 74 -8.58 -7.23 -3.45
N GLN A 75 -7.53 -7.23 -2.63
CA GLN A 75 -6.19 -6.84 -3.03
C GLN A 75 -5.28 -8.07 -3.08
N PRO A 76 -4.85 -8.51 -4.27
CA PRO A 76 -3.90 -9.61 -4.37
C PRO A 76 -2.53 -9.25 -3.81
N LEU A 77 -1.79 -10.25 -3.31
CA LEU A 77 -0.40 -10.03 -2.88
C LEU A 77 0.53 -9.85 -4.10
N THR A 78 0.40 -10.71 -5.10
CA THR A 78 1.30 -10.78 -6.25
C THR A 78 0.59 -10.46 -7.56
N ARG A 79 1.36 -10.08 -8.58
CA ARG A 79 0.84 -9.89 -9.95
C ARG A 79 0.27 -11.20 -10.55
N GLY A 80 0.83 -12.33 -10.16
CA GLY A 80 0.43 -13.69 -10.59
C GLY A 80 -0.68 -14.31 -9.74
N PHE A 81 -1.69 -13.54 -9.33
CA PHE A 81 -2.77 -14.03 -8.44
C PHE A 81 -3.50 -15.27 -8.98
N HIS A 82 -3.64 -15.38 -10.30
CA HIS A 82 -4.26 -16.53 -10.95
C HIS A 82 -3.44 -17.83 -10.84
N GLU A 83 -2.14 -17.73 -10.52
CA GLU A 83 -1.23 -18.86 -10.35
C GLU A 83 -1.12 -19.31 -8.89
N ALA A 84 -1.22 -18.36 -7.95
CA ALA A 84 -1.20 -18.63 -6.51
C ALA A 84 -2.23 -17.77 -5.77
N VAL A 85 -3.20 -18.43 -5.13
CA VAL A 85 -4.27 -17.75 -4.37
C VAL A 85 -3.69 -17.11 -3.10
N GLY A 86 -3.63 -15.78 -3.10
CA GLY A 86 -3.19 -14.98 -1.95
C GLY A 86 -3.59 -13.51 -2.09
N GLY A 87 -4.03 -12.91 -1.00
CA GLY A 87 -4.47 -11.51 -0.97
C GLY A 87 -5.25 -11.19 0.29
N GLU A 88 -5.55 -9.92 0.44
CA GLU A 88 -6.28 -9.36 1.56
C GLU A 88 -7.67 -8.87 1.09
N VAL A 89 -8.65 -9.05 1.96
CA VAL A 89 -9.98 -8.45 1.78
C VAL A 89 -9.91 -7.05 2.37
N ILE A 90 -9.96 -6.04 1.51
CA ILE A 90 -9.83 -4.63 1.93
C ILE A 90 -11.18 -3.99 2.25
N GLU A 91 -12.27 -4.51 1.66
CA GLU A 91 -13.62 -4.01 1.92
C GLU A 91 -14.69 -5.10 1.80
N LEU A 92 -15.73 -4.99 2.63
CA LEU A 92 -16.92 -5.84 2.61
C LEU A 92 -18.17 -5.02 2.88
N GLN A 93 -19.27 -5.38 2.22
CA GLN A 93 -20.60 -4.79 2.47
C GLN A 93 -21.66 -5.89 2.66
N PRO A 94 -22.64 -5.69 3.56
CA PRO A 94 -22.91 -4.46 4.32
C PRO A 94 -22.05 -4.28 5.59
N SER A 95 -21.37 -5.35 6.01
CA SER A 95 -20.68 -5.43 7.30
C SER A 95 -19.22 -5.87 7.09
N ARG A 96 -18.35 -5.62 8.08
CA ARG A 96 -16.94 -6.07 8.06
C ARG A 96 -16.75 -7.59 8.08
N ALA A 97 -17.82 -8.34 8.28
CA ALA A 97 -17.87 -9.78 8.17
C ALA A 97 -19.24 -10.18 7.62
N VAL A 98 -19.26 -11.00 6.58
CA VAL A 98 -20.46 -11.39 5.84
C VAL A 98 -20.44 -12.88 5.52
N SER A 99 -21.60 -13.44 5.21
CA SER A 99 -21.77 -14.81 4.71
C SER A 99 -21.92 -14.80 3.20
N LEU A 100 -21.12 -15.62 2.51
CA LEU A 100 -21.18 -15.84 1.05
C LEU A 100 -21.96 -17.12 0.68
N ILE A 101 -22.81 -17.61 1.57
CA ILE A 101 -23.53 -18.87 1.34
C ILE A 101 -24.85 -18.54 0.67
N ASP A 102 -25.14 -19.17 -0.46
CA ASP A 102 -26.39 -18.98 -1.23
C ASP A 102 -26.70 -17.50 -1.52
N THR A 103 -25.67 -16.71 -1.87
CA THR A 103 -25.81 -15.31 -2.26
C THR A 103 -24.85 -15.01 -3.40
N ASP A 104 -25.31 -14.18 -4.32
CA ASP A 104 -24.42 -13.54 -5.28
C ASP A 104 -23.72 -12.38 -4.59
N MET A 105 -22.46 -12.15 -4.94
CA MET A 105 -21.64 -11.07 -4.40
C MET A 105 -20.78 -10.49 -5.51
N GLU A 106 -20.80 -9.17 -5.64
CA GLU A 106 -19.92 -8.47 -6.57
C GLU A 106 -18.50 -8.45 -6.02
N ALA A 107 -17.51 -8.72 -6.88
CA ALA A 107 -16.11 -8.77 -6.50
C ALA A 107 -15.30 -7.80 -7.35
N GLU A 108 -14.67 -6.82 -6.70
CA GLU A 108 -13.70 -5.91 -7.29
C GLU A 108 -12.29 -6.38 -6.91
N VAL A 109 -11.41 -6.53 -7.91
CA VAL A 109 -9.99 -6.85 -7.71
C VAL A 109 -9.14 -5.63 -8.04
N VAL A 110 -8.43 -5.11 -7.06
CA VAL A 110 -7.53 -3.96 -7.23
C VAL A 110 -6.11 -4.39 -7.60
N ALA A 111 -5.24 -3.42 -7.86
CA ALA A 111 -3.83 -3.67 -8.13
C ALA A 111 -3.17 -4.42 -6.96
N SER A 112 -2.28 -5.35 -7.28
CA SER A 112 -1.58 -6.11 -6.26
C SER A 112 -0.68 -5.22 -5.41
N GLU A 113 -0.45 -5.60 -4.15
CA GLU A 113 0.48 -4.88 -3.26
C GLU A 113 1.87 -4.74 -3.89
N GLU A 114 2.37 -5.81 -4.53
CA GLU A 114 3.61 -5.80 -5.29
C GLU A 114 3.61 -4.74 -6.41
N THR A 115 2.49 -4.61 -7.13
CA THR A 115 2.36 -3.63 -8.20
C THR A 115 2.36 -2.21 -7.65
N GLU A 116 1.61 -1.97 -6.58
CA GLU A 116 1.60 -0.66 -5.94
C GLU A 116 2.97 -0.28 -5.37
N ALA A 117 3.70 -1.22 -4.78
CA ALA A 117 5.05 -0.98 -4.27
C ALA A 117 6.01 -0.55 -5.39
N LEU A 118 6.01 -1.25 -6.52
CA LEU A 118 6.84 -0.91 -7.68
C LEU A 118 6.49 0.47 -8.26
N VAL A 119 5.20 0.80 -8.34
CA VAL A 119 4.76 2.13 -8.81
C VAL A 119 5.27 3.22 -7.86
N ARG A 120 5.13 3.05 -6.55
CA ARG A 120 5.61 4.01 -5.54
C ARG A 120 7.12 4.22 -5.64
N GLU A 121 7.89 3.14 -5.78
CA GLU A 121 9.35 3.22 -5.96
C GLU A 121 9.74 3.98 -7.23
N TRP A 122 9.06 3.72 -8.35
CA TRP A 122 9.31 4.45 -9.60
C TRP A 122 8.94 5.93 -9.49
N GLU A 123 7.82 6.27 -8.85
CA GLU A 123 7.42 7.66 -8.62
C GLU A 123 8.45 8.42 -7.77
N GLU A 124 8.95 7.79 -6.71
CA GLU A 124 10.02 8.36 -5.88
C GLU A 124 11.32 8.58 -6.66
N GLN A 125 11.69 7.62 -7.52
CA GLN A 125 12.86 7.75 -8.39
C GLN A 125 12.69 8.87 -9.40
N GLN A 126 11.50 9.03 -10.00
CA GLN A 126 11.19 10.11 -10.94
C GLN A 126 11.23 11.47 -10.26
N ARG A 127 10.71 11.57 -9.03
CA ARG A 127 10.80 12.80 -8.25
C ARG A 127 12.26 13.18 -7.99
N ARG A 128 13.07 12.22 -7.53
CA ARG A 128 14.51 12.43 -7.28
C ARG A 128 15.27 12.82 -8.54
N SER A 129 14.98 12.19 -9.68
CA SER A 129 15.63 12.50 -10.95
C SER A 129 15.22 13.88 -11.48
N ALA A 130 13.96 14.26 -11.34
CA ALA A 130 13.46 15.58 -11.71
C ALA A 130 14.08 16.69 -10.85
N GLU A 131 14.17 16.49 -9.54
CA GLU A 131 14.86 17.40 -8.62
C GLU A 131 16.35 17.54 -8.97
N ALA A 132 17.04 16.43 -9.24
CA ALA A 132 18.44 16.45 -9.66
C ALA A 132 18.65 17.18 -10.99
N LEU A 133 17.76 16.95 -11.98
CA LEU A 133 17.82 17.64 -13.27
C LEU A 133 17.55 19.14 -13.11
N ALA A 134 16.58 19.52 -12.29
CA ALA A 134 16.28 20.92 -11.99
C ALA A 134 17.47 21.59 -11.29
N ALA A 135 18.09 20.93 -10.31
CA ALA A 135 19.29 21.41 -9.63
C ALA A 135 20.47 21.56 -10.59
N ALA A 136 20.69 20.60 -11.49
CA ALA A 136 21.76 20.65 -12.49
C ALA A 136 21.55 21.78 -13.51
N LYS A 137 20.31 21.99 -13.96
CA LYS A 137 19.96 23.13 -14.83
C LYS A 137 20.20 24.45 -14.12
N ALA A 138 19.74 24.60 -12.87
CA ALA A 138 19.94 25.81 -12.08
C ALA A 138 21.43 26.11 -11.84
N ALA A 139 22.25 25.08 -11.56
CA ALA A 139 23.69 25.26 -11.40
C ALA A 139 24.37 25.75 -12.68
N ARG A 140 24.00 25.18 -13.85
CA ARG A 140 24.53 25.60 -15.15
C ARG A 140 24.09 27.01 -15.54
N GLU A 141 22.86 27.38 -15.23
CA GLU A 141 22.37 28.75 -15.41
C GLU A 141 23.11 29.74 -14.52
N ALA A 142 23.35 29.40 -13.25
CA ALA A 142 24.14 30.23 -12.34
C ALA A 142 25.60 30.39 -12.82
N GLU A 143 26.23 29.34 -13.34
CA GLU A 143 27.57 29.40 -13.93
C GLU A 143 27.61 30.32 -15.16
N LEU A 144 26.63 30.19 -16.06
CA LEU A 144 26.51 31.07 -17.23
C LEU A 144 26.26 32.53 -16.83
N GLN A 145 25.42 32.77 -15.82
CA GLN A 145 25.18 34.11 -15.29
C GLN A 145 26.44 34.71 -14.64
N ALA A 146 27.19 33.91 -13.88
CA ALA A 146 28.46 34.34 -13.30
C ALA A 146 29.48 34.70 -14.38
N MET A 147 29.58 33.88 -15.44
CA MET A 147 30.47 34.16 -16.57
C MET A 147 30.02 35.41 -17.34
N ALA A 148 28.72 35.59 -17.58
CA ALA A 148 28.19 36.79 -18.22
C ALA A 148 28.44 38.05 -17.38
N ALA A 149 28.27 37.98 -16.06
CA ALA A 149 28.56 39.07 -15.14
C ALA A 149 30.05 39.44 -15.14
N ALA A 150 30.94 38.44 -15.15
CA ALA A 150 32.39 38.68 -15.23
C ALA A 150 32.79 39.33 -16.57
N VAL A 151 32.21 38.89 -17.69
CA VAL A 151 32.42 39.51 -19.01
C VAL A 151 31.91 40.95 -19.04
N ALA A 152 30.75 41.21 -18.45
CA ALA A 152 30.19 42.57 -18.36
C ALA A 152 31.07 43.49 -17.52
N ALA A 153 31.54 43.03 -16.36
CA ALA A 153 32.45 43.79 -15.49
C ALA A 153 33.78 44.12 -16.21
N ALA A 154 34.38 43.15 -16.91
CA ALA A 154 35.59 43.38 -17.70
C ALA A 154 35.37 44.35 -18.87
N ALA A 155 34.19 44.34 -19.49
CA ALA A 155 33.84 45.28 -20.55
C ALA A 155 33.63 46.70 -20.00
N GLU A 156 33.05 46.87 -18.82
CA GLU A 156 32.95 48.18 -18.15
C GLU A 156 34.32 48.75 -17.81
N GLU A 157 35.24 47.92 -17.28
CA GLU A 157 36.61 48.33 -16.95
C GLU A 157 37.40 48.75 -18.21
N GLN A 158 37.27 48.00 -19.32
CA GLN A 158 37.88 48.36 -20.61
C GLN A 158 37.26 49.61 -21.26
N LEU A 159 35.96 49.85 -21.07
CA LEU A 159 35.29 51.07 -21.54
C LEU A 159 35.78 52.30 -20.76
N PHE A 160 36.00 52.15 -19.45
CA PHE A 160 36.54 53.20 -18.59
C PHE A 160 37.97 53.57 -19.01
N ASP A 161 38.85 52.58 -19.21
CA ASP A 161 40.22 52.80 -19.71
C ASP A 161 40.25 53.43 -21.12
N PHE A 162 39.33 53.04 -22.01
CA PHE A 162 39.25 53.61 -23.37
C PHE A 162 38.78 55.07 -23.39
N VAL A 163 37.91 55.47 -22.46
CA VAL A 163 37.43 56.86 -22.34
C VAL A 163 38.50 57.76 -21.74
N ASP A 164 39.26 57.29 -20.73
CA ASP A 164 40.39 58.04 -20.16
C ASP A 164 41.55 58.23 -21.14
N ALA A 165 41.80 57.26 -22.03
CA ALA A 165 42.82 57.37 -23.08
C ALA A 165 42.49 58.42 -24.17
N LYS A 166 41.25 58.94 -24.23
CA LYS A 166 40.79 59.91 -25.24
C LYS A 166 40.41 61.29 -24.68
N GLY A 167 40.97 61.67 -23.53
CA GLY A 167 40.89 63.02 -22.96
C GLY A 167 41.37 64.12 -23.94
N PRO A 168 40.88 65.37 -23.83
CA PRO A 168 40.73 66.28 -24.95
C PRO A 168 42.08 66.69 -25.55
N ALA A 169 42.26 66.41 -26.84
CA ALA A 169 43.23 67.10 -27.69
C ALA A 169 42.82 68.59 -27.80
N GLY A 170 43.18 69.36 -26.77
CA GLY A 170 43.01 70.79 -26.70
C GLY A 170 44.00 71.50 -27.62
N LEU A 171 43.44 72.40 -28.44
CA LEU A 171 44.11 73.42 -29.23
C LEU A 171 45.30 74.06 -28.49
N ALA A 172 46.45 74.11 -29.16
CA ALA A 172 47.41 75.20 -29.06
C ALA A 172 48.05 75.39 -30.44
#